data_AF-A0A3Q9FMV9-F1
#
_entry.id   AF-A0A3Q9FMV9-F1
#
_cell.length_a   1.000
_cell.length_b   1.000
_cell.length_c   1.000
_cell.angle_alpha   90.00
_cell.angle_beta   90.00
_cell.angle_gamma   90.00
#
_symmetry.space_group_name_H-M   'P 1'
#
loop_
_entity.id
_entity.type
_entity.pdbx_description
1 polymer ?
#
loop_
_entity_poly.entity_id
_entity_poly.type
_entity_poly.pdbx_seq_one_letter_code
_entity_poly.pdbx_strand_id
1 'polypeptide(L)'
;MKNLRNIFAITLVTLFSLTSVFASSTDNEDNEITKLRNSVENASANDWTVYADAAERCIELRTNLSEAYVWLDTALEIAPNARNYELKGDYLALNGANNMAMEAYRQSILLGMNDSDYDIPAVQKKLLKLYNK
;
A
#
# COMPACT_ATOMS: atom_id res chain seq x y z
N MET A 1 -29.69 35.11 -41.80
CA MET A 1 -29.56 35.44 -40.36
C MET A 1 -29.92 34.17 -39.60
N LYS A 2 -28.91 33.38 -39.23
CA LYS A 2 -28.35 33.28 -37.88
C LYS A 2 -29.29 32.58 -36.87
N ASN A 3 -28.79 31.45 -36.39
CA ASN A 3 -29.01 30.81 -35.08
C ASN A 3 -30.14 29.77 -35.05
N LEU A 4 -29.87 28.48 -35.30
CA LEU A 4 -29.09 27.56 -34.45
C LEU A 4 -29.56 27.61 -32.99
N ARG A 5 -30.60 26.82 -32.66
CA ARG A 5 -30.90 26.41 -31.28
C ARG A 5 -30.49 24.95 -31.14
N ASN A 6 -29.49 24.78 -30.28
CA ASN A 6 -28.75 23.57 -29.98
C ASN A 6 -29.66 22.37 -29.68
N ILE A 7 -29.59 21.35 -30.53
CA ILE A 7 -29.95 19.98 -30.15
C ILE A 7 -28.64 19.31 -29.76
N PHE A 8 -28.37 19.22 -28.46
CA PHE A 8 -27.33 18.35 -27.92
C PHE A 8 -27.81 16.90 -28.04
N ALA A 9 -27.69 16.33 -29.24
CA ALA A 9 -27.71 14.90 -29.42
C ALA A 9 -26.32 14.38 -29.04
N ILE A 10 -26.11 14.10 -27.76
CA ILE A 10 -24.90 13.39 -27.30
C ILE A 10 -25.09 11.92 -27.67
N THR A 11 -24.64 11.57 -28.86
CA THR A 11 -24.31 10.19 -29.23
C THR A 11 -23.16 9.72 -28.34
N LEU A 12 -23.47 8.90 -27.32
CA LEU A 12 -22.44 8.19 -26.57
C LEU A 12 -21.94 7.04 -27.45
N VAL A 13 -20.79 7.28 -28.08
CA VAL A 13 -20.04 6.28 -28.84
C VAL A 13 -19.54 5.22 -27.86
N THR A 14 -20.15 4.04 -27.90
CA THR A 14 -19.58 2.81 -27.35
C THR A 14 -18.38 2.43 -28.18
N LEU A 15 -17.15 2.55 -27.67
CA LEU A 15 -15.96 1.94 -28.29
C LEU A 15 -14.78 1.92 -27.29
N PHE A 16 -14.57 0.80 -26.62
CA PHE A 16 -13.49 -0.15 -26.93
C PHE A 16 -13.24 -1.09 -25.74
N SER A 17 -13.58 -2.36 -25.94
CA SER A 17 -13.05 -3.47 -25.18
C SER A 17 -11.56 -3.59 -25.49
N LEU A 18 -10.71 -3.36 -24.48
CA LEU A 18 -9.33 -3.83 -24.48
C LEU A 18 -9.17 -4.77 -23.28
N THR A 19 -9.57 -6.02 -23.47
CA THR A 19 -9.17 -7.11 -22.57
C THR A 19 -7.72 -7.48 -22.89
N SER A 20 -6.77 -6.82 -22.26
CA SER A 20 -5.40 -7.33 -22.20
C SER A 20 -5.37 -8.50 -21.20
N VAL A 21 -5.63 -9.71 -21.69
CA VAL A 21 -5.36 -10.93 -20.92
C VAL A 21 -3.85 -11.19 -21.00
N PHE A 22 -3.11 -10.62 -20.04
CA PHE A 22 -1.78 -11.12 -19.74
C PHE A 22 -1.96 -12.32 -18.81
N ALA A 23 -1.81 -13.52 -19.36
CA ALA A 23 -1.67 -14.74 -18.58
C ALA A 23 -0.25 -14.73 -17.96
N SER A 24 -0.11 -14.13 -16.78
CA SER A 24 0.98 -14.51 -15.87
C SER A 24 0.52 -15.73 -15.07
N SER A 25 1.46 -16.56 -14.64
CA SER A 25 1.24 -17.73 -13.79
C SER A 25 0.67 -17.32 -12.42
N THR A 26 -0.66 -17.12 -12.32
CA THR A 26 -1.33 -16.52 -11.15
C THR A 26 -2.05 -17.50 -10.22
N ASP A 27 -2.15 -18.79 -10.53
CA ASP A 27 -3.01 -19.70 -9.75
C ASP A 27 -2.72 -19.74 -8.23
N ASN A 28 -1.48 -19.44 -7.82
CA ASN A 28 -1.10 -19.38 -6.41
C ASN A 28 -1.12 -17.96 -5.82
N GLU A 29 -0.70 -16.94 -6.57
CA GLU A 29 -0.68 -15.54 -6.09
C GLU A 29 -2.08 -14.94 -5.98
N ASP A 30 -2.98 -15.22 -6.94
CA ASP A 30 -4.38 -14.76 -6.88
C ASP A 30 -5.12 -15.38 -5.69
N ASN A 31 -4.78 -16.61 -5.32
CA ASN A 31 -5.33 -17.27 -4.13
C ASN A 31 -4.87 -16.57 -2.85
N GLU A 32 -3.59 -16.19 -2.79
CA GLU A 32 -3.02 -15.52 -1.63
C GLU A 32 -3.61 -14.12 -1.43
N ILE A 33 -3.65 -13.27 -2.46
CA ILE A 33 -4.22 -11.93 -2.36
C ILE A 33 -5.72 -11.97 -2.03
N THR A 34 -6.45 -12.94 -2.58
CA THR A 34 -7.87 -13.15 -2.24
C THR A 34 -8.05 -13.48 -0.75
N LYS A 35 -7.16 -14.31 -0.17
CA LYS A 35 -7.19 -14.59 1.28
C LYS A 35 -6.91 -13.33 2.10
N LEU A 36 -5.95 -12.51 1.70
CA LEU A 36 -5.67 -11.24 2.40
C LEU A 36 -6.88 -10.30 2.40
N ARG A 37 -7.54 -10.14 1.23
CA ARG A 37 -8.79 -9.37 1.13
C ARG A 37 -9.88 -9.91 2.04
N ASN A 38 -10.08 -11.23 2.05
CA ASN A 38 -11.04 -11.86 2.94
C ASN A 38 -10.71 -11.61 4.42
N SER A 39 -9.43 -11.68 4.82
CA SER A 39 -9.02 -11.35 6.19
C SER A 39 -9.34 -9.90 6.53
N VAL A 40 -9.04 -8.96 5.64
CA VAL A 40 -9.34 -7.54 5.84
C VAL A 40 -10.85 -7.27 5.91
N GLU A 41 -11.66 -7.87 5.05
CA GLU A 41 -13.12 -7.71 5.05
C GLU A 41 -13.77 -8.20 6.35
N ASN A 42 -13.16 -9.21 7.00
CA ASN A 42 -13.64 -9.77 8.27
C ASN A 42 -12.91 -9.19 9.50
N ALA A 43 -12.00 -8.24 9.32
CA ALA A 43 -11.27 -7.62 10.42
C ALA A 43 -12.21 -6.79 11.30
N SER A 44 -11.97 -6.83 12.61
CA SER A 44 -12.69 -5.91 13.51
C SER A 44 -12.22 -4.46 13.29
N ALA A 45 -13.05 -3.49 13.63
CA ALA A 45 -12.80 -2.07 13.32
C ALA A 45 -11.49 -1.50 13.92
N ASN A 46 -10.95 -2.14 14.96
CA ASN A 46 -9.72 -1.74 15.64
C ASN A 46 -8.56 -2.74 15.45
N ASP A 47 -8.71 -3.73 14.57
CA ASP A 47 -7.68 -4.73 14.29
C ASP A 47 -6.70 -4.23 13.24
N TRP A 48 -5.84 -3.29 13.65
CA TRP A 48 -4.78 -2.76 12.78
C TRP A 48 -3.80 -3.84 12.31
N THR A 49 -3.65 -4.93 13.07
CA THR A 49 -2.72 -6.02 12.75
C THR A 49 -3.10 -6.73 11.45
N VAL A 50 -4.38 -7.04 11.25
CA VAL A 50 -4.82 -7.68 9.99
C VAL A 50 -4.51 -6.82 8.76
N TYR A 51 -4.73 -5.51 8.85
CA TYR A 51 -4.40 -4.58 7.77
C TYR A 51 -2.89 -4.48 7.53
N ALA A 52 -2.10 -4.37 8.61
CA ALA A 52 -0.65 -4.31 8.54
C ALA A 52 -0.04 -5.59 7.93
N ASP A 53 -0.52 -6.76 8.33
CA ASP A 53 -0.07 -8.06 7.83
C ASP A 53 -0.40 -8.23 6.34
N ALA A 54 -1.60 -7.80 5.93
CA ALA A 54 -2.00 -7.83 4.53
C ALA A 54 -1.14 -6.89 3.67
N ALA A 55 -0.85 -5.67 4.17
CA ALA A 55 0.03 -4.74 3.49
C ALA A 55 1.48 -5.25 3.40
N GLU A 56 2.02 -5.77 4.50
CA GLU A 56 3.35 -6.38 4.56
C GLU A 56 3.49 -7.47 3.51
N ARG A 57 2.50 -8.37 3.42
CA ARG A 57 2.56 -9.47 2.47
C ARG A 57 2.58 -9.00 1.01
N CYS A 58 1.80 -7.98 0.67
CA CYS A 58 1.86 -7.35 -0.65
C CYS A 58 3.21 -6.68 -0.93
N ILE A 59 3.81 -6.03 0.07
CA ILE A 59 5.16 -5.41 -0.04
C ILE A 59 6.23 -6.48 -0.29
N GLU A 60 6.20 -7.60 0.44
CA GLU A 60 7.12 -8.73 0.27
C GLU A 60 7.04 -9.33 -1.13
N LEU A 61 5.81 -9.57 -1.61
CA LEU A 61 5.53 -10.13 -2.92
C LEU A 61 5.75 -9.12 -4.05
N ARG A 62 5.86 -7.83 -3.74
CA ARG A 62 5.92 -6.72 -4.70
C ARG A 62 4.73 -6.71 -5.68
N THR A 63 3.57 -7.13 -5.19
CA THR A 63 2.32 -7.18 -5.95
C THR A 63 1.22 -6.45 -5.18
N ASN A 64 0.15 -6.04 -5.87
CA ASN A 64 -0.99 -5.36 -5.26
C ASN A 64 -0.61 -4.14 -4.39
N LEU A 65 0.44 -3.40 -4.78
CA LEU A 65 0.97 -2.28 -4.01
C LEU A 65 -0.04 -1.13 -3.80
N SER A 66 -1.03 -0.99 -4.67
CA SER A 66 -2.12 -0.03 -4.46
C SER A 66 -3.01 -0.41 -3.27
N GLU A 67 -3.30 -1.70 -3.08
CA GLU A 67 -4.06 -2.18 -1.92
C GLU A 67 -3.19 -2.18 -0.67
N ALA A 68 -1.91 -2.55 -0.80
CA ALA A 68 -0.95 -2.46 0.30
C ALA A 68 -0.92 -1.05 0.90
N TYR A 69 -0.95 0.00 0.06
CA TYR A 69 -1.04 1.38 0.52
C TYR A 69 -2.31 1.64 1.33
N VAL A 70 -3.48 1.24 0.81
CA VAL A 70 -4.76 1.48 1.49
C VAL A 70 -4.80 0.78 2.84
N TRP A 71 -4.43 -0.50 2.91
CA TRP A 71 -4.41 -1.25 4.16
C TRP A 71 -3.40 -0.68 5.15
N LEU A 72 -2.23 -0.28 4.69
CA LEU A 72 -1.22 0.33 5.54
C LEU A 72 -1.68 1.69 6.10
N ASP A 73 -2.37 2.51 5.30
CA ASP A 73 -2.92 3.79 5.77
C ASP A 73 -4.00 3.55 6.83
N THR A 74 -4.89 2.58 6.60
CA THR A 74 -5.88 2.15 7.61
C THR A 74 -5.22 1.65 8.90
N ALA A 75 -4.16 0.83 8.80
CA ALA A 75 -3.43 0.35 9.97
C ALA A 75 -2.82 1.51 10.77
N LEU A 76 -2.28 2.53 10.09
CA LEU A 76 -1.73 3.74 10.72
C LEU A 76 -2.80 4.64 11.33
N GLU A 77 -3.98 4.75 10.72
CA GLU A 77 -5.11 5.48 11.28
C GLU A 77 -5.62 4.84 12.58
N ILE A 78 -5.70 3.51 12.62
CA ILE A 78 -6.12 2.77 13.82
C ILE A 78 -5.02 2.80 14.89
N ALA A 79 -3.76 2.57 14.49
CA ALA A 79 -2.62 2.47 15.40
C ALA A 79 -1.34 3.07 14.78
N PRO A 80 -1.01 4.33 15.07
CA PRO A 80 0.24 4.95 14.67
C PRO A 80 1.39 4.43 15.56
N ASN A 81 1.92 3.26 15.24
CA ASN A 81 2.95 2.56 16.02
C ASN A 81 4.24 2.30 15.23
N ALA A 82 5.27 1.81 15.91
CA ALA A 82 6.60 1.62 15.33
C ALA A 82 6.59 0.68 14.11
N ARG A 83 5.92 -0.48 14.20
CA ARG A 83 5.79 -1.46 13.11
C ARG A 83 5.11 -0.86 11.88
N ASN A 84 3.98 -0.16 12.06
CA ASN A 84 3.22 0.39 10.94
C ASN A 84 4.00 1.48 10.20
N TYR A 85 4.76 2.31 10.93
CA TYR A 85 5.65 3.29 10.30
C TYR A 85 6.85 2.64 9.59
N GLU A 86 7.36 1.51 10.09
CA GLU A 86 8.41 0.76 9.41
C GLU A 86 7.92 0.19 8.09
N LEU A 87 6.74 -0.44 8.08
CA LEU A 87 6.10 -0.95 6.87
C LEU A 87 5.85 0.18 5.85
N LYS A 88 5.45 1.37 6.32
CA LYS A 88 5.34 2.56 5.45
C LYS A 88 6.68 2.97 4.86
N GLY A 89 7.75 2.90 5.63
CA GLY A 89 9.11 3.09 5.12
C GLY A 89 9.46 2.08 4.03
N ASP A 90 9.18 0.79 4.25
CA ASP A 90 9.44 -0.28 3.29
C ASP A 90 8.65 -0.11 2.00
N TYR A 91 7.36 0.21 2.10
CA TYR A 91 6.50 0.53 0.96
C TYR A 91 7.06 1.70 0.14
N LEU A 92 7.40 2.82 0.79
CA LEU A 92 7.88 4.02 0.13
C LEU A 92 9.26 3.79 -0.52
N ALA A 93 10.14 3.04 0.16
CA ALA A 93 11.45 2.69 -0.37
C ALA A 93 11.34 1.79 -1.61
N LEU A 94 10.41 0.83 -1.60
CA LEU A 94 10.12 -0.04 -2.74
C LEU A 94 9.65 0.76 -3.96
N ASN A 95 8.84 1.81 -3.74
CA ASN A 95 8.30 2.68 -4.78
C ASN A 95 9.21 3.86 -5.16
N GLY A 96 10.46 3.89 -4.66
CA GLY A 96 11.45 4.92 -4.99
C GLY A 96 11.25 6.26 -4.29
N ALA A 97 10.28 6.37 -3.38
CA ALA A 97 10.00 7.57 -2.59
C ALA A 97 10.95 7.69 -1.39
N ASN A 98 12.26 7.66 -1.64
CA ASN A 98 13.30 7.51 -0.60
C ASN A 98 13.21 8.56 0.52
N ASN A 99 12.96 9.83 0.20
CA ASN A 99 12.85 10.89 1.22
C ASN A 99 11.68 10.64 2.19
N MET A 100 10.55 10.20 1.67
CA MET A 100 9.37 9.87 2.48
C MET A 100 9.61 8.58 3.27
N ALA A 101 10.29 7.60 2.68
CA ALA A 101 10.67 6.37 3.35
C ALA A 101 11.59 6.63 4.55
N MET A 102 12.59 7.49 4.38
CA MET A 102 13.48 7.92 5.46
C MET A 102 12.70 8.57 6.60
N GLU A 103 11.69 9.40 6.30
CA GLU A 103 10.87 10.01 7.33
C GLU A 103 10.02 8.97 8.08
N ALA A 104 9.40 8.03 7.36
CA ALA A 104 8.64 6.95 7.98
C ALA A 104 9.52 6.08 8.90
N TYR A 105 10.74 5.73 8.48
CA TYR A 105 11.69 5.01 9.34
C TYR A 105 12.10 5.79 10.58
N ARG A 106 12.28 7.12 10.49
CA ARG A 106 12.56 7.95 11.67
C ARG A 106 11.40 7.93 12.66
N GLN A 107 10.16 8.01 12.17
CA GLN A 107 8.97 7.92 13.02
C GLN A 107 8.85 6.55 13.68
N SER A 108 9.12 5.48 12.93
CA SER A 108 9.17 4.12 13.47
C SER A 108 10.20 4.00 14.60
N ILE A 109 11.42 4.49 14.39
CA ILE A 109 12.48 4.50 15.42
C ILE A 109 12.01 5.26 16.67
N LEU A 110 11.44 6.46 16.49
CA LEU A 110 10.97 7.30 17.60
C LEU A 110 9.89 6.60 18.43
N LEU A 111 8.90 6.00 17.77
CA LEU A 111 7.80 5.28 18.44
C LEU A 111 8.29 4.00 19.13
N GLY A 112 9.33 3.36 18.59
CA GLY A 112 9.92 2.16 19.15
C GLY A 112 10.90 2.40 20.31
N MET A 113 11.29 3.64 20.62
CA MET A 113 12.36 3.93 21.61
C MET A 113 12.09 3.37 23.02
N ASN A 114 10.82 3.21 23.40
CA ASN A 114 10.42 2.69 24.71
C ASN A 114 9.93 1.24 24.66
N ASP A 115 9.96 0.61 23.49
CA ASP A 115 9.58 -0.78 23.29
C ASP A 115 10.86 -1.63 23.27
N SER A 116 11.09 -2.39 24.35
CA SER A 116 12.28 -3.24 24.47
C SER A 116 12.33 -4.39 23.47
N ASP A 117 11.18 -4.76 22.91
CA ASP A 117 11.05 -5.87 21.96
C ASP A 117 11.14 -5.39 20.51
N TYR A 118 11.17 -4.07 20.28
CA TYR A 118 11.29 -3.48 18.95
C TYR A 118 12.76 -3.36 18.48
N ASP A 119 13.08 -3.96 17.34
CA ASP A 119 14.44 -3.96 16.78
C ASP A 119 14.79 -2.63 16.07
N ILE A 120 15.02 -1.59 16.87
CA ILE A 120 15.49 -0.28 16.38
C ILE A 120 16.75 -0.41 15.49
N PRO A 121 17.77 -1.21 15.84
CA PRO A 121 18.93 -1.41 14.97
C PRO A 121 18.59 -1.91 13.56
N ALA A 122 17.58 -2.76 13.38
CA ALA A 122 17.13 -3.20 12.07
C ALA A 122 16.58 -2.03 11.23
N VAL A 123 15.74 -1.18 11.82
CA VAL A 123 15.18 0.00 11.13
C VAL A 123 16.27 1.02 10.79
N GLN A 124 17.22 1.26 11.69
CA GLN A 124 18.37 2.14 11.44
C GLN A 124 19.19 1.67 10.22
N LYS A 125 19.37 0.36 10.04
CA LYS A 125 20.04 -0.19 8.84
C LYS A 125 19.25 0.08 7.57
N LYS A 126 17.91 -0.02 7.60
CA LYS A 126 17.05 0.33 6.46
C LYS A 126 17.19 1.82 6.11
N LEU A 127 17.14 2.71 7.10
CA LEU A 127 17.36 4.14 6.95
C LEU A 127 18.74 4.46 6.35
N LEU A 128 19.81 3.87 6.88
CA LEU A 128 21.19 4.09 6.40
C LEU A 128 21.38 3.65 4.94
N LYS A 129 20.74 2.56 4.52
CA LYS A 129 20.77 2.11 3.11
C LYS A 129 20.22 3.17 2.15
N LEU A 130 19.27 4.01 2.58
CA LEU A 130 18.69 5.06 1.74
C LEU A 130 19.56 6.31 1.65
N TYR A 131 20.35 6.63 2.69
CA TYR A 131 21.32 7.73 2.62
C TYR A 131 22.47 7.49 1.63
N ASN A 132 22.76 6.21 1.34
CA ASN A 132 23.87 5.81 0.47
C ASN A 132 23.44 5.53 -0.98
N LYS A 133 22.20 5.88 -1.37
CA LYS A 133 21.67 5.79 -2.73
C LYS A 133 21.63 7.15 -3.38
#